data_AF-A0A662G0K7-F1
#
_entry.id   AF-A0A662G0K7-F1
#
_cell.length_a   1.000
_cell.length_b   1.000
_cell.length_c   1.000
_cell.angle_alpha   90.00
_cell.angle_beta   90.00
_cell.angle_gamma   90.00
#
_symmetry.space_group_name_H-M   'P 1'
#
loop_
_entity.id
_entity.type
_entity.pdbx_description
1 polymer ?
#
loop_
_entity_poly.entity_id
_entity_poly.type
_entity_poly.pdbx_seq_one_letter_code
_entity_poly.pdbx_strand_id
1 'polypeptide(L)' 'MISLIPRAAGIYVLVLLVEAPLKIHVGSLGYITITRGKYVYLGSARGPGGLLARINRH' A
#
# COMPACT_ATOMS: atom_id res chain seq x y z
N MET A 1 17.79 -1.89 2.34
CA MET A 1 16.56 -2.72 2.42
C MET A 1 15.73 -2.66 1.14
N ILE A 2 15.52 -1.50 0.49
CA ILE A 2 14.85 -1.39 -0.82
C ILE A 2 15.60 -2.11 -1.96
N SER A 3 16.92 -2.29 -1.85
CA SER A 3 17.77 -2.92 -2.87
C SER A 3 17.50 -4.40 -3.14
N LEU A 4 16.76 -5.11 -2.27
CA LEU A 4 16.41 -6.52 -2.45
C LEU A 4 15.07 -6.72 -3.19
N ILE A 5 14.32 -5.64 -3.44
CA ILE A 5 13.02 -5.77 -4.11
C ILE A 5 13.24 -6.00 -5.61
N PRO A 6 12.71 -7.08 -6.20
CA PRO A 6 12.91 -7.38 -7.61
C PRO A 6 12.36 -6.28 -8.53
N ARG A 7 13.04 -6.03 -9.65
CA ARG A 7 12.51 -5.20 -10.75
C ARG A 7 11.57 -5.95 -11.70
N ALA A 8 11.14 -7.15 -11.30
CA ALA A 8 10.28 -8.04 -12.08
C ALA A 8 8.80 -7.85 -11.74
N ALA A 9 7.92 -8.31 -12.63
CA ALA A 9 6.50 -8.39 -12.35
C ALA A 9 6.20 -9.34 -11.18
N GLY A 10 5.13 -9.06 -10.43
CA GLY A 10 4.74 -9.91 -9.32
C GLY A 10 3.48 -9.42 -8.61
N ILE A 11 3.15 -10.10 -7.53
CA ILE A 11 2.09 -9.74 -6.58
C ILE A 11 2.77 -9.42 -5.25
N TYR A 12 2.26 -8.43 -4.53
CA TYR A 12 2.76 -8.05 -3.21
C TYR A 12 1.61 -7.74 -2.26
N VAL A 13 1.90 -7.81 -0.97
CA VAL A 13 0.98 -7.48 0.10
C VAL A 13 1.58 -6.36 0.94
N LEU A 14 0.82 -5.29 1.18
CA LEU A 14 1.12 -4.31 2.23
C LEU A 14 0.30 -4.68 3.46
N VAL A 15 0.99 -4.84 4.59
CA VAL A 15 0.36 -5.04 5.90
C VAL A 15 0.46 -3.72 6.65
N LEU A 16 -0.69 -3.14 6.98
CA LEU A 16 -0.80 -1.86 7.67
C LEU A 16 -1.41 -2.11 9.05
N LEU A 17 -0.77 -1.57 10.08
CA LEU A 17 -1.32 -1.54 11.42
C LEU A 17 -1.83 -0.13 11.71
N VAL A 18 -3.12 -0.02 12.00
CA VAL A 18 -3.75 1.21 12.48
C VAL A 18 -3.90 1.04 13.99
N GLU A 19 -3.04 1.71 14.75
CA GLU A 19 -2.96 1.57 16.22
C GLU A 19 -4.12 2.28 16.95
N ALA A 20 -4.67 3.34 16.35
CA ALA A 20 -5.82 4.08 16.84
C ALA A 20 -6.72 4.53 15.68
N PRO A 21 -8.04 4.72 15.88
CA PRO A 21 -8.93 5.20 14.83
C PRO A 21 -8.44 6.52 14.24
N LEU A 22 -8.44 6.60 12.90
CA LEU A 22 -7.93 7.75 12.17
C LEU A 22 -9.03 8.33 11.29
N LYS A 23 -9.32 9.63 11.45
CA LYS A 23 -10.22 10.36 10.55
C LYS A 23 -9.39 11.18 9.57
N ILE A 24 -9.48 10.85 8.28
CA ILE A 24 -8.73 11.51 7.19
C ILE A 24 -9.67 12.10 6.15
N HIS A 25 -9.26 13.20 5.50
CA HIS A 25 -9.96 13.74 4.33
C HIS A 25 -9.32 13.18 3.04
N VAL A 26 -10.11 12.51 2.20
CA VAL A 26 -9.65 11.81 0.99
C VAL A 26 -10.26 12.46 -0.26
N GLY A 27 -9.82 13.67 -0.59
CA GLY A 27 -10.24 14.37 -1.81
C GLY A 27 -11.77 14.42 -1.98
N SER A 28 -12.25 14.00 -3.16
CA SER A 28 -13.69 13.96 -3.46
C SER A 28 -14.48 12.92 -2.66
N LEU A 29 -13.81 11.98 -1.97
CA LEU A 29 -14.47 11.01 -1.08
C LEU A 29 -14.80 11.59 0.30
N GLY A 30 -14.34 12.82 0.60
CA GLY A 30 -14.62 13.49 1.87
C GLY A 30 -13.91 12.84 3.06
N TYR A 31 -14.50 12.95 4.25
CA TYR A 31 -13.92 12.39 5.47
C TYR A 31 -14.22 10.90 5.63
N ILE A 32 -13.17 10.10 5.77
CA ILE A 32 -13.25 8.66 6.04
C ILE A 32 -12.64 8.39 7.41
N THR A 33 -13.31 7.54 8.20
CA THR A 33 -12.76 7.01 9.45
C THR A 33 -12.22 5.60 9.21
N ILE A 34 -10.93 5.42 9.44
CA ILE A 34 -10.26 4.11 9.43
C ILE A 34 -10.27 3.60 10.87
N THR A 35 -10.84 2.42 11.10
CA THR A 35 -10.89 1.82 12.43
C THR A 35 -9.53 1.27 12.85
N ARG A 36 -9.32 1.09 14.15
CA ARG A 36 -8.14 0.40 14.66
C ARG A 36 -8.13 -1.04 14.14
N GLY A 37 -7.00 -1.52 13.62
CA GLY A 37 -6.91 -2.89 13.12
C GLY A 37 -5.72 -3.15 12.20
N LYS A 38 -5.65 -4.40 11.72
CA LYS A 38 -4.71 -4.82 10.69
C LYS A 38 -5.41 -4.77 9.34
N TYR A 39 -4.82 -4.07 8.38
CA TYR A 39 -5.31 -3.97 7.02
C TYR A 39 -4.31 -4.62 6.08
N VAL A 40 -4.85 -5.26 5.04
CA VAL A 40 -4.07 -5.97 4.04
C VAL A 40 -4.47 -5.42 2.69
N TYR A 41 -3.48 -4.89 1.97
CA TYR A 41 -3.66 -4.47 0.58
C TYR A 41 -2.90 -5.41 -0.35
N LEU A 42 -3.63 -6.10 -1.23
CA LEU A 42 -3.06 -6.95 -2.26
C LEU A 42 -2.89 -6.14 -3.55
N GLY A 43 -1.64 -6.02 -4.02
CA GLY A 43 -1.32 -5.26 -5.22
C GLY A 43 -0.64 -6.11 -6.29
N SER A 44 -0.89 -5.77 -7.57
CA SER A 44 -0.12 -6.30 -8.69
C SER A 44 0.91 -5.28 -9.18
N ALA A 45 2.08 -5.80 -9.53
CA ALA A 45 3.21 -5.04 -10.06
C ALA A 45 3.55 -5.47 -11.49
N ARG A 46 2.52 -5.69 -12.33
CA ARG A 46 2.69 -6.13 -13.72
C ARG A 46 3.10 -5.01 -14.69
N GLY A 47 3.11 -3.77 -14.23
CA GLY A 47 3.50 -2.61 -15.04
C GLY A 47 5.03 -2.42 -15.12
N PRO A 48 5.48 -1.42 -15.90
CA PRO A 48 6.90 -1.10 -16.03
C PRO A 48 7.60 -0.88 -14.67
N GLY A 49 8.82 -1.43 -14.53
CA GLY A 49 9.62 -1.33 -13.31
C GLY A 49 9.29 -2.34 -12.20
N GLY A 50 8.24 -3.15 -12.39
CA GLY A 50 7.96 -4.31 -11.55
C GLY A 50 7.66 -3.99 -10.08
N LEU A 51 7.94 -4.96 -9.21
CA LEU A 51 7.71 -4.86 -7.76
C LEU A 51 8.40 -3.64 -7.15
N LEU A 52 9.66 -3.38 -7.50
CA LEU A 52 10.41 -2.23 -6.98
C LEU A 52 9.71 -0.90 -7.28
N ALA A 53 9.33 -0.66 -8.53
CA ALA A 53 8.67 0.59 -8.91
C ALA A 53 7.27 0.71 -8.28
N ARG A 54 6.52 -0.40 -8.18
CA ARG A 54 5.18 -0.39 -7.60
C ARG A 54 5.22 -0.15 -6.09
N ILE A 55 6.12 -0.82 -5.38
CA ILE A 55 6.26 -0.70 -3.91
C ILE A 55 6.77 0.68 -3.53
N ASN A 56 7.73 1.26 -4.26
CA ASN A 56 8.25 2.62 -3.99
C ASN A 56 7.24 3.76 -4.19
N ARG A 57 6.06 3.49 -4.78
CA ARG A 57 4.99 4.48 -4.94
C ARG A 57 3.98 4.50 -3.78
N HIS A 58 4.01 3.47 -2.93
CA HIS A 58 3.26 3.44 -1.66
C HIS A 58 4.14 4.05 -0.58
#